data_AF-A0A7Y5VP97-F1
#
_entry.id   AF-A0A7Y5VP97-F1
#
_cell.length_a   1.000
_cell.length_b   1.000
_cell.length_c   1.000
_cell.angle_alpha   90.00
_cell.angle_beta   90.00
_cell.angle_gamma   90.00
#
_symmetry.space_group_name_H-M   'P 1'
#
loop_
_entity.id
_entity.type
_entity.pdbx_description
1 polymer ?
#
loop_
_entity_poly.entity_id
_entity_poly.type
_entity_poly.pdbx_seq_one_letter_code
_entity_poly.pdbx_strand_id
1 'polypeptide(L)'
;MVRSIRRSGAAGIQFNNVQESMMLEIDLNAFFSQPVRVIGLGVFVLIFIGVALRKNRKVHPPIMITCFLVDLALVLYLEFTRGAIKEAADRVMEPMMLIHIIVATLSIGLYVALLITGTKVLRGAPEKLQRIHKRFAITFLVNRVAVLATAIMVSTPPAA
;
A
#
# COMPACT_ATOMS: atom_id res chain seq x y z
N MET A 1 -70.02 -30.50 -7.72
CA MET A 1 -69.16 -29.43 -8.28
C MET A 1 -67.81 -29.53 -7.59
N VAL A 2 -66.81 -30.03 -8.33
CA VAL A 2 -65.46 -30.39 -7.88
C VAL A 2 -64.53 -29.18 -8.01
N ARG A 3 -63.75 -28.87 -6.97
CA ARG A 3 -62.48 -28.10 -7.03
C ARG A 3 -61.64 -28.52 -5.81
N SER A 4 -60.85 -29.58 -5.95
CA SER A 4 -59.44 -29.58 -6.40
C SER A 4 -58.46 -29.22 -5.29
N ILE A 5 -57.84 -30.28 -4.79
CA ILE A 5 -56.61 -30.37 -4.01
C ILE A 5 -55.47 -29.63 -4.73
N ARG A 6 -54.64 -28.88 -3.99
CA ARG A 6 -53.20 -28.79 -4.29
C ARG A 6 -52.38 -28.67 -3.01
N ARG A 7 -51.69 -29.78 -2.72
CA ARG A 7 -50.59 -29.92 -1.78
C ARG A 7 -49.34 -29.18 -2.27
N SER A 8 -48.46 -28.91 -1.32
CA SER A 8 -46.99 -28.85 -1.47
C SER A 8 -46.37 -27.62 -2.11
N GLY A 9 -45.87 -26.72 -1.26
CA GLY A 9 -44.60 -26.02 -1.45
C GLY A 9 -43.86 -26.12 -0.12
N ALA A 10 -43.18 -27.23 0.15
CA ALA A 10 -41.72 -27.28 0.05
C ALA A 10 -41.07 -26.14 0.85
N ALA A 11 -40.79 -26.44 2.12
CA ALA A 11 -39.83 -25.74 2.94
C ALA A 11 -38.45 -25.79 2.25
N GLY A 12 -38.21 -24.83 1.37
CA GLY A 12 -36.88 -24.44 0.95
C GLY A 12 -36.33 -23.50 2.02
N ILE A 13 -35.86 -24.06 3.14
CA ILE A 13 -34.96 -23.31 4.01
C ILE A 13 -33.73 -23.03 3.14
N GLN A 14 -33.60 -21.80 2.68
CA GLN A 14 -32.42 -21.33 1.95
C GLN A 14 -31.21 -21.38 2.89
N PHE A 15 -30.61 -22.55 3.01
CA PHE A 15 -29.30 -22.78 3.61
C PHE A 15 -28.15 -22.36 2.66
N ASN A 16 -28.36 -21.33 1.83
CA ASN A 16 -27.33 -20.86 0.90
C ASN A 16 -26.73 -19.50 1.28
N ASN A 17 -27.25 -18.81 2.31
CA ASN A 17 -26.79 -17.46 2.65
C ASN A 17 -25.93 -17.36 3.93
N VAL A 18 -25.48 -18.47 4.49
CA VAL A 18 -24.66 -18.48 5.73
C VAL A 18 -23.28 -19.11 5.50
N GLN A 19 -22.98 -19.54 4.27
CA GLN A 19 -21.67 -20.11 3.92
C GLN A 19 -20.78 -19.14 3.10
N GLU A 20 -21.33 -18.00 2.65
CA GLU A 20 -20.57 -16.85 2.11
C GLU A 20 -20.06 -15.90 3.21
N SER A 21 -20.54 -16.05 4.44
CA SER A 21 -19.99 -15.34 5.59
C SER A 21 -18.81 -16.12 6.14
N MET A 22 -17.62 -15.49 6.18
CA MET A 22 -16.41 -15.96 6.87
C MET A 22 -15.32 -16.58 5.99
N MET A 23 -15.02 -15.97 4.84
CA MET A 23 -13.63 -15.86 4.41
C MET A 23 -13.24 -14.40 4.40
N LEU A 24 -12.02 -14.11 4.89
CA LEU A 24 -11.27 -12.90 4.60
C LEU A 24 -11.05 -12.85 3.07
N GLU A 25 -12.09 -12.60 2.29
CA GLU A 25 -11.91 -12.27 0.89
C GLU A 25 -11.28 -10.88 0.88
N ILE A 26 -9.95 -10.88 0.78
CA ILE A 26 -9.24 -9.72 0.28
C ILE A 26 -9.90 -9.45 -1.07
N ASP A 27 -10.70 -8.39 -1.15
CA ASP A 27 -11.31 -7.96 -2.40
C ASP A 27 -10.21 -7.41 -3.31
N LEU A 28 -9.50 -8.35 -3.93
CA LEU A 28 -8.41 -8.10 -4.86
C LEU A 28 -8.94 -7.23 -6.01
N ASN A 29 -10.20 -7.39 -6.42
CA ASN A 29 -10.81 -6.58 -7.47
C ASN A 29 -10.97 -5.12 -7.03
N ALA A 30 -11.45 -4.86 -5.81
CA ALA A 30 -11.50 -3.51 -5.24
C ALA A 30 -10.11 -2.90 -5.03
N PHE A 31 -9.11 -3.72 -4.71
CA PHE A 31 -7.73 -3.26 -4.61
C PHE A 31 -7.16 -2.84 -5.98
N PHE A 32 -7.30 -3.69 -7.00
CA PHE A 32 -6.78 -3.46 -8.35
C PHE A 32 -7.57 -2.41 -9.15
N SER A 33 -8.82 -2.14 -8.80
CA SER A 33 -9.63 -1.11 -9.47
C SER A 33 -9.16 0.32 -9.20
N GLN A 34 -8.39 0.55 -8.13
CA GLN A 34 -7.85 1.87 -7.79
C GLN A 34 -6.47 2.07 -8.47
N PRO A 35 -6.36 2.94 -9.50
CA PRO A 35 -5.12 3.07 -10.28
C PRO A 35 -3.92 3.46 -9.41
N VAL A 36 -4.14 4.31 -8.41
CA VAL A 36 -3.09 4.74 -7.46
C VAL A 36 -2.48 3.58 -6.67
N ARG A 37 -3.26 2.54 -6.34
CA ARG A 37 -2.78 1.37 -5.59
C ARG A 37 -1.94 0.46 -6.47
N VAL A 38 -2.37 0.25 -7.71
CA VAL A 38 -1.64 -0.54 -8.71
C VAL A 38 -0.28 0.08 -9.02
N ILE A 39 -0.25 1.40 -9.20
CA ILE A 39 1.02 2.13 -9.40
C ILE A 39 1.92 1.97 -8.17
N GLY A 40 1.38 2.14 -6.96
CA GLY A 40 2.13 1.95 -5.72
C GLY A 40 2.74 0.54 -5.58
N LEU A 41 1.99 -0.51 -5.96
CA LEU A 41 2.49 -1.88 -6.01
C LEU A 41 3.61 -2.04 -7.05
N GLY A 42 3.46 -1.43 -8.23
CA GLY A 42 4.51 -1.42 -9.26
C GLY A 42 5.81 -0.77 -8.75
N VAL A 43 5.70 0.36 -8.05
CA VAL A 43 6.84 1.03 -7.41
C VAL A 43 7.47 0.14 -6.35
N PHE A 44 6.66 -0.55 -5.52
CA PHE A 44 7.16 -1.49 -4.54
C PHE A 44 8.03 -2.59 -5.19
N VAL A 45 7.55 -3.20 -6.28
CA VAL A 45 8.32 -4.21 -7.02
C VAL A 45 9.60 -3.62 -7.62
N LEU A 46 9.54 -2.42 -8.21
CA LEU A 46 10.71 -1.73 -8.75
C LEU A 46 11.76 -1.41 -7.69
N ILE A 47 11.36 -1.05 -6.46
CA ILE A 47 12.26 -0.85 -5.33
C ILE A 47 13.03 -2.15 -5.04
N PHE A 48 12.35 -3.31 -5.00
CA PHE A 48 13.02 -4.60 -4.79
C PHE A 48 14.02 -4.92 -5.90
N ILE A 49 13.67 -4.66 -7.16
CA ILE A 49 14.59 -4.80 -8.30
C ILE A 49 15.79 -3.86 -8.15
N GLY A 50 15.56 -2.59 -7.81
CA GLY A 50 16.61 -1.60 -7.57
C GLY A 50 17.56 -2.02 -6.45
N VAL A 51 17.04 -2.61 -5.37
CA VAL A 51 17.84 -3.14 -4.26
C VAL A 51 18.61 -4.41 -4.65
N ALA A 52 18.02 -5.31 -5.44
CA ALA A 52 18.72 -6.48 -5.97
C ALA A 52 19.92 -6.08 -6.85
N LEU A 53 19.75 -5.02 -7.64
CA LEU A 53 20.78 -4.44 -8.50
C LEU A 53 21.72 -3.46 -7.78
N ARG A 54 21.73 -3.40 -6.44
CA ARG A 54 22.57 -2.46 -5.65
C ARG A 54 24.07 -2.55 -5.95
N LYS A 55 24.56 -3.70 -6.43
CA LYS A 55 25.96 -3.87 -6.83
C LYS A 55 26.32 -2.99 -8.03
N ASN A 56 25.36 -2.75 -8.93
CA ASN A 56 25.55 -1.90 -10.10
C ASN A 56 25.18 -0.45 -9.78
N ARG A 57 26.19 0.34 -9.37
CA ARG A 57 26.05 1.76 -9.02
C ARG A 57 25.57 2.66 -10.16
N LYS A 58 25.61 2.19 -11.42
CA LYS A 58 25.07 2.94 -12.56
C LYS A 58 23.55 2.79 -12.70
N VAL A 59 22.99 1.68 -12.21
CA VAL A 59 21.58 1.32 -12.39
C VAL A 59 20.77 1.53 -11.10
N HIS A 60 21.37 1.27 -9.94
CA HIS A 60 20.67 1.41 -8.67
C HIS A 60 20.15 2.84 -8.40
N PRO A 61 20.97 3.91 -8.47
CA PRO A 61 20.50 5.27 -8.21
C PRO A 61 19.37 5.74 -9.15
N PRO A 62 19.43 5.59 -10.49
CA PRO A 62 18.33 6.04 -11.34
C PRO A 62 17.04 5.31 -11.05
N ILE A 63 17.05 3.97 -10.83
CA ILE A 63 15.85 3.22 -10.46
C ILE A 63 15.26 3.75 -9.14
N MET A 64 16.09 3.93 -8.11
CA MET A 64 15.63 4.42 -6.81
C MET A 64 15.12 5.86 -6.89
N ILE A 65 15.71 6.73 -7.70
CA ILE A 65 15.21 8.10 -7.89
C ILE A 65 13.88 8.08 -8.63
N THR A 66 13.73 7.27 -9.69
CA THR A 66 12.46 7.12 -10.41
C THR A 66 11.36 6.63 -9.47
N CYS A 67 11.62 5.61 -8.64
CA CYS A 67 10.64 5.13 -7.66
C CYS A 67 10.20 6.23 -6.68
N PHE A 68 11.15 7.03 -6.20
CA PHE A 68 10.86 8.17 -5.32
C PHE A 68 9.99 9.23 -6.00
N LEU A 69 10.32 9.58 -7.25
CA LEU A 69 9.57 10.59 -8.00
C LEU A 69 8.13 10.13 -8.26
N VAL A 70 7.92 8.84 -8.55
CA VAL A 70 6.57 8.29 -8.72
C VAL A 70 5.81 8.29 -7.39
N ASP A 71 6.44 7.90 -6.28
CA ASP A 71 5.83 7.95 -4.96
C ASP A 71 5.44 9.39 -4.57
N LEU A 72 6.32 10.35 -4.79
CA LEU A 72 6.04 11.76 -4.53
C LEU A 72 4.91 12.28 -5.42
N ALA A 73 4.93 11.94 -6.71
CA ALA A 73 3.87 12.33 -7.64
C ALA A 73 2.51 11.74 -7.25
N LEU A 74 2.46 10.50 -6.77
CA LEU A 74 1.23 9.88 -6.26
C LEU A 74 0.67 10.64 -5.06
N VAL A 75 1.51 11.01 -4.10
CA VAL A 75 1.09 11.76 -2.91
C VAL A 75 0.58 13.14 -3.31
N LEU A 76 1.30 13.85 -4.19
CA LEU A 76 0.86 15.13 -4.72
C LEU A 76 -0.46 15.01 -5.50
N TYR A 77 -0.61 13.97 -6.32
CA TYR A 77 -1.86 13.71 -7.04
C TYR A 77 -3.04 13.50 -6.07
N LEU A 78 -2.84 12.70 -5.02
CA LEU A 78 -3.88 12.49 -4.00
C LEU A 78 -4.21 13.80 -3.26
N GLU A 79 -3.20 14.62 -2.98
CA GLU A 79 -3.41 15.93 -2.35
C GLU A 79 -4.27 16.85 -3.24
N PHE A 80 -3.91 17.00 -4.52
CA PHE A 80 -4.65 17.88 -5.44
C PHE A 80 -6.05 17.37 -5.78
N THR A 81 -6.26 16.06 -5.83
CA THR A 81 -7.55 15.48 -6.26
C THR A 81 -8.53 15.25 -5.11
N ARG A 82 -8.04 14.94 -3.92
CA ARG A 82 -8.89 14.59 -2.76
C ARG A 82 -8.80 15.60 -1.63
N GLY A 83 -7.92 16.61 -1.73
CA GLY A 83 -7.61 17.50 -0.63
C GLY A 83 -7.17 16.70 0.59
N ALA A 84 -6.25 15.74 0.41
CA ALA A 84 -5.96 14.72 1.41
C ALA A 84 -5.55 15.32 2.77
N ILE A 85 -4.83 16.45 2.79
CA ILE A 85 -4.52 17.20 4.02
C ILE A 85 -5.79 17.76 4.66
N LYS A 86 -6.68 18.37 3.87
CA LYS A 86 -7.94 18.93 4.38
C LYS A 86 -8.89 17.84 4.89
N GLU A 87 -9.00 16.74 4.15
CA GLU A 87 -9.80 15.57 4.52
C GLU A 87 -9.28 14.92 5.81
N ALA A 88 -7.95 14.85 5.98
CA ALA A 88 -7.33 14.35 7.20
C ALA A 88 -7.47 15.32 8.39
N ALA A 89 -7.61 16.63 8.14
CA ALA A 89 -7.77 17.65 9.16
C ALA A 89 -9.23 17.81 9.63
N ASP A 90 -10.19 17.67 8.71
CA ASP A 90 -11.59 18.02 8.95
C ASP A 90 -12.47 16.82 9.36
N ARG A 91 -11.99 15.56 9.23
CA ARG A 91 -12.79 14.37 9.52
C ARG A 91 -12.18 13.48 10.59
N VAL A 92 -13.04 12.85 11.40
CA VAL A 92 -12.65 11.75 12.28
C VAL A 92 -12.26 10.58 11.38
N MET A 93 -10.96 10.36 11.23
CA MET A 93 -10.42 9.30 10.38
C MET A 93 -10.58 7.95 11.08
N GLU A 94 -10.96 6.93 10.32
CA GLU A 94 -10.83 5.53 10.70
C GLU A 94 -9.41 5.25 11.22
N PRO A 95 -9.23 4.59 12.38
CA PRO A 95 -7.90 4.38 12.98
C PRO A 95 -6.89 3.73 12.03
N MET A 96 -7.35 2.80 11.18
CA MET A 96 -6.49 2.12 10.20
C MET A 96 -5.99 3.07 9.11
N MET A 97 -6.83 4.02 8.67
CA MET A 97 -6.43 5.04 7.71
C MET A 97 -5.38 5.98 8.30
N LEU A 98 -5.53 6.38 9.57
CA LEU A 98 -4.56 7.21 10.27
C LEU A 98 -3.20 6.51 10.34
N ILE A 99 -3.18 5.23 10.73
CA ILE A 99 -1.97 4.41 10.76
C ILE A 99 -1.32 4.40 9.37
N HIS A 100 -2.09 4.10 8.32
CA HIS A 100 -1.60 4.08 6.94
C HIS A 100 -0.93 5.40 6.55
N ILE A 101 -1.56 6.54 6.85
CA ILE A 101 -1.02 7.86 6.53
C ILE A 101 0.29 8.12 7.29
N ILE A 102 0.38 7.74 8.56
CA ILE A 102 1.59 7.91 9.37
C ILE A 102 2.74 7.09 8.78
N VAL A 103 2.55 5.79 8.51
CA VAL A 103 3.63 4.97 7.93
C VAL A 103 3.97 5.40 6.49
N ALA A 104 2.99 5.83 5.69
CA ALA A 104 3.25 6.35 4.35
C ALA A 104 4.09 7.63 4.38
N THR A 105 3.73 8.57 5.25
CA THR A 105 4.45 9.84 5.43
C THR A 105 5.87 9.61 5.96
N LEU A 106 6.02 8.70 6.94
CA LEU A 106 7.34 8.29 7.45
C LEU A 106 8.20 7.69 6.33
N SER A 107 7.60 6.95 5.40
CA SER A 107 8.29 6.36 4.25
C SER A 107 8.97 7.43 3.39
N ILE A 108 8.28 8.55 3.13
CA ILE A 108 8.82 9.67 2.34
C ILE A 108 10.02 10.28 3.07
N GLY A 109 9.90 10.53 4.38
CA GLY A 109 10.98 11.07 5.19
C GLY A 109 12.23 10.17 5.21
N LEU A 110 12.03 8.85 5.39
CA LEU A 110 13.10 7.86 5.29
C LEU A 110 13.75 7.84 3.90
N TYR A 111 12.96 8.00 2.84
CA TYR A 111 13.46 8.05 1.47
C TYR A 111 14.36 9.27 1.25
N VAL A 112 13.96 10.44 1.73
CA VAL A 112 14.79 11.66 1.64
C VAL A 112 16.14 11.45 2.33
N ALA A 113 16.14 10.86 3.54
CA ALA A 113 17.37 10.49 4.23
C ALA A 113 18.24 9.51 3.42
N LEU A 114 17.62 8.56 2.71
CA LEU A 114 18.30 7.62 1.81
C LEU A 114 18.91 8.28 0.58
N LEU A 115 18.25 9.28 -0.01
CA LEU A 115 18.81 10.04 -1.13
C LEU A 115 20.02 10.86 -0.69
N ILE A 116 19.93 11.54 0.46
CA ILE A 116 21.04 12.33 1.01
C ILE A 116 22.23 11.43 1.36
N THR A 117 21.99 10.31 2.04
CA THR A 117 23.07 9.38 2.39
C THR A 117 23.60 8.64 1.15
N GLY A 118 22.74 8.26 0.22
CA GLY A 118 23.10 7.56 -1.03
C GLY A 118 23.99 8.41 -1.93
N THR A 119 23.67 9.69 -2.12
CA THR A 119 24.52 10.63 -2.88
C THR A 119 25.91 10.78 -2.27
N LYS A 120 26.02 10.85 -0.94
CA LYS A 120 27.30 10.87 -0.24
C LYS A 120 28.07 9.55 -0.42
N VAL A 121 27.39 8.41 -0.35
CA VAL A 121 27.99 7.08 -0.59
C VAL A 121 28.52 6.95 -2.02
N LEU A 122 27.80 7.47 -3.03
CA LEU A 122 28.26 7.47 -4.42
C LEU A 122 29.53 8.30 -4.61
N ARG A 123 29.72 9.37 -3.83
CA ARG A 123 30.94 10.21 -3.83
C ARG A 123 32.12 9.60 -3.06
N GLY A 124 32.02 8.35 -2.61
CA GLY A 124 33.11 7.66 -1.90
C GLY A 124 33.13 7.91 -0.38
N ALA A 125 31.97 8.10 0.24
CA ALA A 125 31.89 8.29 1.69
C ALA A 125 32.50 7.12 2.51
N PRO A 126 32.97 7.41 3.74
CA PRO A 126 33.56 6.41 4.62
C PRO A 126 32.60 5.28 4.97
N GLU A 127 33.16 4.13 5.36
CA GLU A 127 32.41 2.90 5.64
C GLU A 127 31.27 3.10 6.66
N LYS A 128 31.48 3.96 7.67
CA LYS A 128 30.46 4.32 8.66
C LYS A 128 29.18 4.86 8.00
N LEU A 129 29.30 5.74 7.00
CA LEU A 129 28.15 6.31 6.30
C LEU A 129 27.48 5.28 5.39
N GLN A 130 28.25 4.36 4.79
CA GLN A 130 27.70 3.25 4.02
C GLN A 130 26.85 2.31 4.89
N ARG A 131 27.32 2.02 6.12
CA ARG A 131 26.56 1.24 7.11
C ARG A 131 25.28 1.96 7.54
N ILE A 132 25.33 3.27 7.76
CA ILE A 132 24.16 4.09 8.09
C ILE A 132 23.14 4.06 6.94
N HIS A 133 23.59 4.26 5.70
CA HIS A 133 22.73 4.15 4.52
C HIS A 133 22.05 2.78 4.44
N LYS A 134 22.79 1.69 4.67
CA LYS A 134 22.24 0.34 4.69
C LYS A 134 21.20 0.14 5.80
N ARG A 135 21.43 0.70 7.00
CA ARG A 135 20.46 0.64 8.11
C ARG A 135 19.17 1.36 7.75
N PHE A 136 19.26 2.60 7.25
CA PHE A 136 18.09 3.32 6.75
C PHE A 136 17.39 2.59 5.62
N ALA A 137 18.13 1.90 4.75
CA ALA A 137 17.54 1.19 3.62
C ALA A 137 16.71 -0.01 4.10
N ILE A 138 17.18 -0.72 5.13
CA ILE A 138 16.43 -1.81 5.75
C ILE A 138 15.19 -1.26 6.47
N THR A 139 15.33 -0.21 7.26
CA THR A 139 14.19 0.43 7.96
C THR A 139 13.14 0.92 6.95
N PHE A 140 13.57 1.54 5.86
CA PHE A 140 12.70 1.97 4.77
C PHE A 140 11.98 0.80 4.12
N LEU A 141 12.68 -0.31 3.82
CA LEU A 141 12.08 -1.47 3.18
C LEU A 141 11.01 -2.12 4.06
N VAL A 142 11.28 -2.24 5.37
CA VAL A 142 10.29 -2.74 6.35
C VAL A 142 9.09 -1.81 6.41
N ASN A 143 9.32 -0.49 6.50
CA ASN A 143 8.25 0.50 6.49
C ASN A 143 7.42 0.40 5.21
N ARG A 144 8.05 0.16 4.05
CA ARG A 144 7.36 0.03 2.78
C ARG A 144 6.45 -1.19 2.72
N VAL A 145 6.87 -2.31 3.30
CA VAL A 145 6.00 -3.49 3.48
C VAL A 145 4.81 -3.15 4.38
N ALA A 146 5.03 -2.41 5.48
CA ALA A 146 3.94 -1.97 6.37
C ALA A 146 2.95 -1.03 5.66
N VAL A 147 3.42 -0.13 4.79
CA VAL A 147 2.56 0.72 3.96
C VAL A 147 1.69 -0.11 3.03
N LEU A 148 2.24 -1.14 2.38
CA LEU A 148 1.47 -2.04 1.52
C LEU A 148 0.43 -2.84 2.32
N ALA A 149 0.82 -3.40 3.47
CA ALA A 149 -0.09 -4.15 4.33
C ALA A 149 -1.26 -3.28 4.83
N THR A 150 -0.97 -2.07 5.32
CA THR A 150 -2.01 -1.13 5.77
C THR A 150 -2.89 -0.65 4.61
N ALA A 151 -2.34 -0.49 3.40
CA ALA A 151 -3.13 -0.14 2.21
C ALA A 151 -4.17 -1.22 1.85
N ILE A 152 -3.81 -2.50 2.03
CA ILE A 152 -4.73 -3.63 1.84
C ILE A 152 -5.80 -3.61 2.95
N MET A 153 -5.42 -3.41 4.20
CA MET A 153 -6.37 -3.37 5.32
C MET A 153 -7.37 -2.22 5.21
N VAL A 154 -6.94 -1.05 4.76
CA VAL A 154 -7.84 0.11 4.48
C VAL A 154 -8.85 -0.20 3.37
N SER A 155 -8.58 -1.18 2.51
CA SER A 155 -9.50 -1.59 1.44
C SER A 155 -10.52 -2.64 1.86
N THR A 156 -10.34 -3.27 3.02
CA THR A 156 -11.30 -4.24 3.58
C THR A 156 -12.32 -3.48 4.42
N PRO A 157 -13.63 -3.58 4.13
CA PRO A 157 -14.66 -3.05 5.00
C PRO A 157 -14.50 -3.64 6.41
N PRO A 158 -14.72 -2.87 7.50
CA PRO A 158 -14.74 -3.44 8.83
C PRO A 158 -15.78 -4.56 8.87
N ALA A 159 -15.39 -5.74 9.37
CA ALA A 159 -16.33 -6.82 9.62
C ALA A 159 -17.42 -6.29 10.56
N ALA A 160 -18.65 -6.23 10.05
CA ALA A 160 -19.83 -5.77 10.78
C ALA A 160 -20.19 -6.72 11.92
#